data_AF-A0A2D8EV17-F1
#
_entry.id   AF-A0A2D8EV17-F1
#
_cell.length_a   1.000
_cell.length_b   1.000
_cell.length_c   1.000
_cell.angle_alpha   90.00
_cell.angle_beta   90.00
_cell.angle_gamma   90.00
#
_symmetry.space_group_name_H-M   'P 1'
#
loop_
_entity.id
_entity.type
_entity.pdbx_description
1 polymer ?
#
loop_
_entity_poly.entity_id
_entity_poly.type
_entity_poly.pdbx_seq_one_letter_code
_entity_poly.pdbx_strand_id
1 'polypeptide(L)' 'MLKALKKRYEAQIAEASTTINIYLTNSVGIGEHPQHLDEIDKLLEKIVNAEEKIKLIDRWVD' A
#
# COMPACT_ATOMS: atom_id res chain seq x y z
N MET A 1 20.28 7.25 5.77
CA MET A 1 18.96 7.92 5.78
C MET A 1 18.04 7.40 4.68
N LEU A 2 18.40 7.50 3.39
CA LEU A 2 17.56 7.01 2.28
C LEU A 2 17.19 5.53 2.37
N LYS A 3 18.11 4.66 2.83
CA LYS A 3 17.82 3.25 3.13
C LYS A 3 16.67 3.05 4.13
N ALA A 4 16.63 3.86 5.20
CA ALA A 4 15.55 3.79 6.19
C ALA A 4 14.22 4.30 5.61
N LEU A 5 14.28 5.34 4.77
CA LEU A 5 13.11 5.87 4.08
C LEU A 5 12.52 4.86 3.08
N LYS A 6 13.37 4.16 2.31
CA LYS A 6 12.98 3.04 1.44
C LYS A 6 12.28 1.93 2.23
N LYS A 7 12.87 1.50 3.36
CA LYS A 7 12.27 0.48 4.24
C LYS A 7 10.88 0.88 4.78
N ARG A 8 10.68 2.16 5.08
CA ARG A 8 9.36 2.68 5.47
C ARG A 8 8.33 2.56 4.33
N TYR A 9 8.71 2.85 3.09
CA TYR A 9 7.81 2.71 1.94
C TYR A 9 7.50 1.24 1.62
N GLU A 10 8.50 0.35 1.72
CA GLU A 10 8.27 -1.11 1.61
C GLU A 10 7.26 -1.61 2.66
N ALA A 11 7.36 -1.12 3.90
CA ALA A 11 6.39 -1.45 4.95
C ALA A 11 4.98 -0.92 4.65
N GLN A 12 4.87 0.31 4.11
CA GLN A 12 3.59 0.89 3.71
C GLN A 12 2.91 0.09 2.58
N ILE A 13 3.70 -0.42 1.63
CA ILE A 13 3.21 -1.29 0.56
C ILE A 13 2.68 -2.59 1.16
N ALA A 14 3.47 -3.26 2.01
CA ALA A 14 3.07 -4.51 2.63
C ALA A 14 1.76 -4.38 3.43
N GLU A 15 1.64 -3.33 4.26
CA GLU A 15 0.44 -3.04 5.04
C GLU A 15 -0.81 -2.84 4.16
N ALA A 16 -0.68 -2.03 3.10
CA ALA A 16 -1.78 -1.74 2.18
C ALA A 16 -2.19 -2.99 1.39
N SER A 17 -1.22 -3.75 0.88
CA SER A 17 -1.47 -5.01 0.16
C SER A 17 -2.13 -6.06 1.04
N THR A 18 -1.72 -6.20 2.30
CA THR A 18 -2.38 -7.12 3.25
C THR A 18 -3.83 -6.71 3.50
N THR A 19 -4.09 -5.41 3.68
CA THR A 19 -5.44 -4.90 3.90
C THR A 19 -6.35 -5.13 2.68
N ILE A 20 -5.85 -4.85 1.47
CA ILE A 20 -6.57 -5.15 0.22
C ILE A 20 -6.87 -6.65 0.13
N ASN A 21 -5.89 -7.52 0.42
CA ASN A 21 -6.11 -8.97 0.39
C ASN A 21 -7.18 -9.41 1.37
N ILE A 22 -7.27 -8.79 2.56
CA ILE A 22 -8.36 -9.09 3.51
C ILE A 22 -9.72 -8.72 2.89
N TYR A 23 -9.85 -7.55 2.27
CA TYR A 23 -11.10 -7.17 1.59
C TYR A 23 -11.46 -8.14 0.46
N LEU A 24 -10.48 -8.63 -0.30
CA LEU A 24 -10.71 -9.54 -1.44
C LEU A 24 -10.98 -11.00 -1.02
N THR A 25 -10.48 -11.44 0.14
CA THR A 25 -10.52 -12.86 0.55
C THR A 25 -11.50 -13.15 1.68
N ASN A 26 -11.81 -12.18 2.54
CA ASN A 26 -12.69 -12.35 3.70
C ASN A 26 -14.04 -11.63 3.50
N SER A 27 -14.65 -11.80 2.32
CA SER A 27 -15.94 -11.20 1.93
C SER A 27 -17.14 -11.57 2.84
N VAL A 28 -16.95 -12.45 3.83
CA VAL A 28 -17.99 -12.91 4.77
C VAL A 28 -17.56 -12.62 6.21
N GLY A 29 -17.80 -11.39 6.68
CA GLY A 29 -17.60 -11.06 8.11
C GLY A 29 -17.33 -9.61 8.45
N ILE A 30 -16.90 -8.81 7.46
CA ILE A 30 -16.86 -7.35 7.60
C ILE A 30 -18.23 -6.88 7.13
N GLY A 31 -19.09 -6.45 8.06
CA GLY A 31 -20.46 -6.02 7.74
C GLY A 31 -20.45 -5.13 6.50
N GLU A 32 -21.27 -5.48 5.51
CA GLU A 32 -21.23 -4.90 4.17
C GLU A 32 -21.22 -3.37 4.22
N HIS A 33 -20.01 -2.79 4.13
CA HIS A 33 -19.89 -1.35 4.01
C HIS A 33 -19.81 -1.07 2.51
N PRO A 34 -20.70 -0.23 1.94
CA PRO A 34 -20.75 0.04 0.50
C PRO A 34 -19.49 0.73 -0.08
N GLN A 35 -18.43 0.90 0.72
CA GLN A 35 -17.23 1.67 0.41
C GLN A 35 -15.94 0.84 0.34
N HIS A 36 -16.01 -0.50 0.27
CA HIS A 36 -14.82 -1.32 0.09
C HIS A 36 -14.04 -0.97 -1.19
N LEU A 37 -14.72 -0.59 -2.27
CA LEU A 37 -14.08 -0.10 -3.49
C LEU A 37 -13.30 1.19 -3.23
N ASP A 38 -13.92 2.18 -2.59
CA ASP A 38 -13.28 3.46 -2.27
C ASP A 38 -12.09 3.28 -1.31
N GLU A 39 -12.19 2.36 -0.35
CA GLU A 39 -11.09 2.05 0.56
C GLU A 39 -9.95 1.30 -0.14
N ILE A 40 -10.26 0.35 -1.03
CA ILE A 40 -9.24 -0.31 -1.86
C ILE A 40 -8.54 0.71 -2.76
N ASP A 41 -9.26 1.65 -3.36
CA ASP A 41 -8.70 2.71 -4.22
C ASP A 41 -7.69 3.58 -3.46
N LYS A 42 -8.03 4.04 -2.24
CA LYS A 42 -7.11 4.77 -1.36
C LYS A 42 -5.85 3.96 -1.03
N LEU A 43 -5.99 2.66 -0.78
CA LEU A 43 -4.87 1.77 -0.48
C LEU A 43 -3.98 1.57 -1.71
N LEU A 44 -4.56 1.47 -2.91
CA LEU A 44 -3.82 1.42 -4.17
C LEU A 44 -3.05 2.73 -4.41
N GLU A 45 -3.66 3.89 -4.17
CA GLU A 45 -2.98 5.19 -4.26
C GLU A 45 -1.78 5.27 -3.29
N LYS A 46 -1.92 4.74 -2.08
CA LYS A 46 -0.81 4.65 -1.09
C LYS A 46 0.34 3.78 -1.63
N ILE A 47 0.03 2.66 -2.28
CA ILE A 47 1.04 1.77 -2.89
C ILE A 47 1.76 2.49 -4.03
N VAL A 48 1.03 3.05 -5.00
CA VAL A 48 1.61 3.76 -6.15
C VAL A 48 2.54 4.88 -5.69
N ASN A 49 2.10 5.69 -4.72
CA ASN A 49 2.90 6.77 -4.16
C ASN A 49 4.18 6.26 -3.46
N ALA A 50 4.13 5.12 -2.80
CA ALA A 50 5.28 4.51 -2.15
C ALA A 50 6.28 3.95 -3.17
N GLU A 51 5.79 3.27 -4.21
CA GLU A 51 6.61 2.73 -5.30
C GLU A 51 7.35 3.83 -6.06
N GLU A 52 6.69 4.93 -6.43
CA GLU A 52 7.34 6.05 -7.12
C GLU A 52 8.42 6.72 -6.27
N LYS A 53 8.21 6.82 -4.95
CA LYS A 53 9.22 7.33 -4.02
C LYS A 53 10.41 6.38 -3.89
N ILE A 54 10.19 5.07 -3.89
CA ILE A 54 11.27 4.08 -3.92
C ILE A 54 12.08 4.21 -5.22
N LYS A 55 11.43 4.31 -6.38
CA LYS A 55 12.11 4.51 -7.68
C LYS A 55 12.97 5.79 -7.69
N LEU A 56 12.49 6.87 -7.08
CA LEU A 56 13.27 8.10 -6.91
C LEU A 56 14.49 7.91 -5.99
N ILE A 57 14.30 7.21 -4.86
CA ILE A 57 15.40 6.90 -3.94
C ILE A 57 16.47 6.06 -4.64
N ASP A 58 16.06 5.03 -5.39
CA ASP A 58 17.00 4.13 -6.06
C ASP A 58 17.85 4.90 -7.09
N ARG A 59 17.24 5.80 -7.86
CA ARG A 59 17.97 6.72 -8.78
C ARG A 59 18.99 7.65 -8.11
N TRP A 60 18.89 7.90 -6.81
CA TRP A 60 19.84 8.76 -6.07
C TRP A 60 20.94 7.96 -5.36
N VAL A 61 20.75 6.65 -5.23
CA VAL A 61 21.68 5.75 -4.55
C VAL A 61 22.52 4.96 -5.56
N ASP A 62 22.10 4.93 -6.83
CA ASP A 62 22.92 4.56 -7.99
C ASP A 62 23.95 5.65 -8.35
#